data_AF-A0A9D8L9Y1-F1
#
_entry.id   AF-A0A9D8L9Y1-F1
#
_cell.length_a   1.000
_cell.length_b   1.000
_cell.length_c   1.000
_cell.angle_alpha   90.00
_cell.angle_beta   90.00
_cell.angle_gamma   90.00
#
_symmetry.space_group_name_H-M   'P 1'
#
loop_
_entity.id
_entity.type
_entity.pdbx_description
1 polymer ?
#
loop_
_entity_poly.entity_id
_entity_poly.type
_entity_poly.pdbx_seq_one_letter_code
_entity_poly.pdbx_strand_id
1 'polypeptide(L)'
;MYSDILTPAHSRLQGLMAAAQHAVRAIPPAFPLSATVAVNPFLGQSGEDLADAGARLARVAGIRVTPARAHYARRIAQGDISDEELAAALAASTSPLRPTDLAGLKAALESNPPAPTALATVATLAQGHSGIDWTAVIEKSLGLWAAGHFDGGQALWLPRPWRGAYAAWREWAINDLTPGIAGLKGFCAHVASAPDTAERAILRAADQLSLTEEAAPMAFHRLLMDLGGWAQHARFLLWQAELDGESDSTLLELLAIRLVWEEALLVHAPEVGWLWNKVVTAHAEAMAPTEDAVIDAILQDAAERAYQRRLAGCLSSSHTTAPVRPALQAAFCIDVRSEVFRRALEGLDPAIETIGFAGFFGLPVAHRAHGTDALDSHLPALLKPALTVSSHAAGGEESAFRISARATRAWGRFRQAAVSSFAFVEAAGLGYAAKLLSSALGLEAARQTASPRPRFELPLPARIKADIGARVLRSMGLSTNLARLVLLVAHGTHVTNNPHESAYQCGACGGHSGEVSARVLADLLNDIEV
;
A
#
# COMPACT_ATOMS: atom_id res chain seq x y z
N MET A 1 16.21 -45.25 2.25
CA MET A 1 17.43 -44.95 1.46
C MET A 1 17.03 -44.69 0.01
N TYR A 2 16.18 -43.67 -0.19
CA TYR A 2 15.72 -43.18 -1.48
C TYR A 2 15.55 -41.66 -1.31
N SER A 3 16.66 -40.95 -1.20
CA SER A 3 16.74 -39.51 -1.36
C SER A 3 18.04 -39.26 -2.12
N ASP A 4 18.00 -38.29 -3.02
CA ASP A 4 19.17 -37.65 -3.63
C ASP A 4 19.68 -38.23 -4.95
N ILE A 5 18.80 -38.19 -5.96
CA ILE A 5 19.24 -37.85 -7.32
C ILE A 5 18.33 -36.72 -7.83
N LEU A 6 18.41 -35.54 -7.20
CA LEU A 6 17.93 -34.31 -7.83
C LEU A 6 18.96 -33.93 -8.90
N THR A 7 18.52 -33.79 -10.15
CA THR A 7 19.40 -33.36 -11.24
C THR A 7 19.91 -31.93 -10.96
N PRO A 8 21.14 -31.55 -11.37
CA PRO A 8 21.68 -30.20 -11.12
C PRO A 8 20.77 -29.06 -11.58
N ALA A 9 20.04 -29.26 -12.68
CA ALA A 9 19.05 -28.31 -13.18
C ALA A 9 17.86 -28.11 -12.23
N HIS A 10 17.42 -29.17 -11.53
CA HIS A 10 16.34 -29.08 -10.55
C HIS A 10 16.79 -28.32 -9.29
N SER A 11 18.02 -28.57 -8.82
CA SER A 11 18.61 -27.82 -7.69
C SER A 11 18.72 -26.33 -8.01
N ARG A 12 19.22 -25.99 -9.21
CA ARG A 12 19.35 -24.60 -9.66
C ARG A 12 18.01 -23.87 -9.75
N LEU A 13 16.99 -24.53 -10.30
CA LEU A 13 15.64 -23.97 -10.36
C LEU A 13 15.10 -23.70 -8.94
N GLN A 14 15.29 -24.62 -8.00
CA GLN A 14 14.86 -24.42 -6.60
C GLN A 14 15.56 -23.21 -5.96
N GLY A 15 16.88 -23.08 -6.11
CA GLY A 15 17.65 -21.95 -5.59
C GLY A 15 17.17 -20.60 -6.16
N LEU A 16 16.97 -20.53 -7.48
CA LEU A 16 16.45 -19.33 -8.14
C LEU A 16 15.01 -18.99 -7.73
N MET A 17 14.14 -20.00 -7.55
CA MET A 17 12.77 -19.77 -7.09
C MET A 17 12.73 -19.29 -5.65
N ALA A 18 13.57 -19.82 -4.77
CA ALA A 18 13.71 -19.31 -3.40
C ALA A 18 14.18 -17.84 -3.41
N ALA A 19 15.19 -17.51 -4.23
CA ALA A 19 15.66 -16.13 -4.41
C ALA A 19 14.55 -15.20 -4.93
N ALA A 20 13.76 -15.66 -5.90
CA ALA A 20 12.63 -14.90 -6.46
C ALA A 20 11.54 -14.66 -5.41
N GLN A 21 11.18 -15.68 -4.62
CA GLN A 21 10.20 -15.57 -3.54
C GLN A 21 10.67 -14.60 -2.45
N HIS A 22 11.96 -14.60 -2.11
CA HIS A 22 12.53 -13.63 -1.17
C HIS A 22 12.46 -12.20 -1.73
N ALA A 23 12.80 -12.00 -3.01
CA ALA A 23 12.70 -10.70 -3.67
C ALA A 23 11.24 -10.19 -3.75
N VAL A 24 10.29 -11.07 -4.05
CA VAL A 24 8.84 -10.79 -4.02
C VAL A 24 8.41 -10.28 -2.64
N ARG A 25 8.85 -10.93 -1.56
CA ARG A 25 8.50 -10.56 -0.18
C ARG A 25 9.23 -9.30 0.33
N ALA A 26 10.34 -8.94 -0.30
CA ALA A 26 11.09 -7.72 0.00
C ALA A 26 10.36 -6.44 -0.46
N ILE A 27 9.44 -6.55 -1.43
CA ILE A 27 8.58 -5.45 -1.88
C ILE A 27 7.45 -5.23 -0.85
N PRO A 28 7.17 -3.99 -0.41
CA PRO A 28 5.99 -3.68 0.40
C PRO A 28 4.71 -3.66 -0.46
N PRO A 29 3.55 -4.09 0.06
CA PRO A 29 2.28 -3.99 -0.66
C PRO A 29 1.83 -2.53 -0.82
N ALA A 30 1.16 -2.21 -1.93
CA ALA A 30 0.41 -0.97 -2.10
C ALA A 30 -1.08 -1.27 -2.22
N PHE A 31 -1.86 -0.76 -1.28
CA PHE A 31 -3.31 -0.91 -1.27
C PHE A 31 -3.94 -0.07 -2.39
N PRO A 32 -5.04 -0.57 -3.00
CA PRO A 32 -5.70 0.13 -4.10
C PRO A 32 -6.34 1.44 -3.62
N LEU A 33 -6.60 2.34 -4.57
CA LEU A 33 -7.24 3.63 -4.31
C LEU A 33 -8.64 3.51 -3.67
N SER A 34 -9.30 2.36 -3.79
CA SER A 34 -10.58 2.08 -3.12
C SER A 34 -10.43 1.81 -1.62
N ALA A 35 -9.24 1.45 -1.14
CA ALA A 35 -8.98 1.06 0.24
C ALA A 35 -7.58 1.50 0.68
N THR A 36 -7.26 2.79 0.52
CA THR A 36 -5.91 3.31 0.77
C THR A 36 -5.53 3.16 2.23
N VAL A 37 -4.43 2.45 2.50
CA VAL A 37 -3.86 2.27 3.85
C VAL A 37 -2.38 2.62 3.82
N ALA A 38 -1.91 3.30 4.87
CA ALA A 38 -0.49 3.59 5.03
C ALA A 38 0.29 2.29 5.30
N VAL A 39 1.32 2.03 4.49
CA VAL A 39 2.18 0.85 4.61
C VAL A 39 3.58 1.30 4.99
N ASN A 40 4.21 0.57 5.91
CA ASN A 40 5.63 0.76 6.21
C ASN A 40 6.45 0.47 4.92
N PRO A 41 7.16 1.47 4.36
CA PRO A 41 7.94 1.26 3.13
C PRO A 41 9.07 0.22 3.31
N PHE A 42 9.45 -0.07 4.56
CA PHE A 42 10.48 -1.06 4.91
C PHE A 42 9.89 -2.39 5.40
N LEU A 43 8.61 -2.67 5.12
CA LEU A 43 7.95 -3.90 5.61
C LEU A 43 8.73 -5.17 5.21
N GLY A 44 9.25 -5.21 3.99
CA GLY A 44 10.06 -6.33 3.49
C GLY A 44 11.45 -6.44 4.10
N GLN A 45 11.88 -5.45 4.90
CA GLN A 45 13.15 -5.40 5.62
C GLN A 45 12.91 -5.32 7.14
N SER A 46 11.71 -5.66 7.62
CA SER A 46 11.34 -5.54 9.04
C SER A 46 12.17 -6.42 10.00
N GLY A 47 12.91 -7.41 9.48
CA GLY A 47 13.85 -8.22 10.23
C GLY A 47 15.31 -7.74 10.18
N GLU A 48 15.59 -6.58 9.58
CA GLU A 48 16.93 -6.01 9.40
C GLU A 48 17.13 -4.76 10.27
N ASP A 49 18.36 -4.52 10.70
CA ASP A 49 18.73 -3.25 11.32
C ASP A 49 18.67 -2.12 10.29
N LEU A 50 18.47 -0.87 10.73
CA LEU A 50 18.27 0.28 9.85
C LEU A 50 19.45 0.49 8.87
N ALA A 51 20.69 0.26 9.31
CA ALA A 51 21.87 0.40 8.46
C ALA A 51 21.91 -0.66 7.34
N ASP A 52 21.49 -1.89 7.64
CA ASP A 52 21.43 -3.01 6.70
C ASP A 52 20.33 -2.80 5.67
N ALA A 53 19.12 -2.43 6.12
CA ALA A 53 18.02 -2.05 5.25
C ALA A 53 18.42 -0.87 4.35
N GLY A 54 19.16 0.09 4.90
CA GLY A 54 19.73 1.22 4.17
C GLY A 54 20.70 0.81 3.07
N ALA A 55 21.65 -0.07 3.38
CA ALA A 55 22.62 -0.58 2.41
C ALA A 55 21.95 -1.38 1.29
N ARG A 56 20.96 -2.22 1.65
CA ARG A 56 20.14 -2.95 0.70
C ARG A 56 19.40 -2.00 -0.26
N LEU A 57 18.65 -1.04 0.27
CA LEU A 57 17.83 -0.12 -0.54
C LEU A 57 18.67 0.88 -1.34
N ALA A 58 19.85 1.26 -0.85
CA ALA A 58 20.83 1.98 -1.65
C ALA A 58 21.21 1.17 -2.89
N ARG A 59 21.51 -0.13 -2.73
CA ARG A 59 21.93 -1.02 -3.82
C ARG A 59 20.81 -1.31 -4.83
N VAL A 60 19.57 -1.57 -4.37
CA VAL A 60 18.46 -1.99 -5.25
C VAL A 60 17.56 -0.87 -5.73
N ALA A 61 17.59 0.30 -5.10
CA ALA A 61 16.68 1.39 -5.43
C ALA A 61 17.38 2.76 -5.51
N GLY A 62 18.64 2.87 -5.07
CA GLY A 62 19.32 4.17 -5.02
C GLY A 62 18.65 5.12 -4.02
N ILE A 63 18.03 4.57 -2.96
CA ILE A 63 17.27 5.35 -1.97
C ILE A 63 18.03 5.40 -0.66
N ARG A 64 18.03 6.57 -0.01
CA ARG A 64 18.49 6.75 1.36
C ARG A 64 17.31 6.54 2.32
N VAL A 65 17.53 5.76 3.38
CA VAL A 65 16.48 5.43 4.39
C VAL A 65 16.41 6.44 5.55
N THR A 66 17.39 7.35 5.62
CA THR A 66 17.48 8.44 6.61
C THR A 66 17.52 9.80 5.91
N PRO A 67 17.16 10.89 6.61
CA PRO A 67 17.53 12.25 6.19
C PRO A 67 19.04 12.43 5.95
N ALA A 68 19.41 13.42 5.13
CA ALA A 68 20.81 13.81 4.96
C ALA A 68 21.41 14.39 6.26
N ARG A 69 22.73 14.26 6.46
CA ARG A 69 23.44 14.73 7.68
C ARG A 69 23.18 16.19 8.03
N ALA A 70 23.01 17.05 7.03
CA ALA A 70 22.63 18.45 7.22
C ALA A 70 21.30 18.65 7.98
N HIS A 71 20.36 17.69 7.92
CA HIS A 71 19.13 17.71 8.71
C HIS A 71 19.43 17.54 10.20
N TYR A 72 20.24 16.55 10.57
CA TYR A 72 20.61 16.29 11.96
C TYR A 72 21.49 17.41 12.51
N ALA A 73 22.48 17.87 11.73
CA ALA A 73 23.34 18.99 12.13
C ALA A 73 22.53 20.25 12.51
N ARG A 74 21.48 20.56 11.74
CA ARG A 74 20.57 21.67 12.04
C ARG A 74 19.82 21.47 13.36
N ARG A 75 19.28 20.27 13.58
CA ARG A 75 18.55 19.93 14.82
C ARG A 75 19.45 19.95 16.05
N ILE A 76 20.70 19.51 15.92
CA ILE A 76 21.71 19.60 16.98
C ILE A 76 22.03 21.08 17.27
N ALA A 77 22.25 21.89 16.23
CA ALA A 77 22.51 23.34 16.40
C ALA A 77 21.33 24.09 17.05
N GLN A 78 20.10 23.62 16.84
CA GLN A 78 18.89 24.16 17.47
C GLN A 78 18.67 23.68 18.91
N GLY A 79 19.47 22.71 19.38
CA GLY A 79 19.28 22.07 20.70
C GLY A 79 18.15 21.04 20.75
N ASP A 80 17.56 20.68 19.60
CA ASP A 80 16.51 19.64 19.52
C ASP A 80 17.05 18.24 19.79
N ILE A 81 18.35 18.02 19.55
CA ILE A 81 19.10 16.80 19.82
C ILE A 81 20.32 17.23 20.63
N SER A 82 20.48 16.67 21.83
CA SER A 82 21.60 16.99 22.72
C SER A 82 22.69 15.92 22.65
N ASP A 83 23.85 16.24 23.23
CA ASP A 83 24.99 15.34 23.34
C ASP A 83 24.65 14.06 24.11
N GLU A 84 23.69 14.11 25.03
CA GLU A 84 23.21 12.95 25.78
C GLU A 84 22.54 11.94 24.84
N GLU A 85 21.66 12.39 23.93
CA GLU A 85 21.03 11.49 22.96
C GLU A 85 22.01 10.93 21.94
N LEU A 86 22.96 11.76 21.49
CA LEU A 86 24.02 11.32 20.59
C LEU A 86 24.91 10.25 21.22
N ALA A 87 25.33 10.47 22.48
CA ALA A 87 26.13 9.50 23.22
C ALA A 87 25.35 8.20 23.50
N ALA A 88 24.07 8.31 23.86
CA ALA A 88 23.21 7.15 24.11
C ALA A 88 23.00 6.31 22.84
N ALA A 89 22.74 6.95 21.70
CA ALA A 89 22.60 6.27 20.41
C ALA A 89 23.91 5.60 19.96
N LEU A 90 25.04 6.31 20.12
CA LEU A 90 26.36 5.76 19.80
C LEU A 90 26.68 4.52 20.66
N ALA A 91 26.40 4.59 21.96
CA ALA A 91 26.62 3.48 22.87
C ALA A 91 25.74 2.26 22.55
N ALA A 92 24.50 2.50 22.09
CA ALA A 92 23.55 1.45 21.73
C ALA A 92 23.90 0.73 20.42
N SER A 93 24.66 1.36 19.52
CA SER A 93 25.09 0.73 18.27
C SER A 93 26.03 -0.45 18.50
N THR A 94 25.71 -1.61 17.94
CA THR A 94 26.54 -2.84 18.02
C THR A 94 27.52 -2.98 16.85
N SER A 95 27.43 -2.10 15.83
CA SER A 95 28.23 -2.21 14.62
C SER A 95 29.71 -1.96 14.90
N PRO A 96 30.63 -2.77 14.33
CA PRO A 96 32.07 -2.52 14.44
C PRO A 96 32.53 -1.27 13.68
N LEU A 97 31.69 -0.75 12.78
CA LEU A 97 31.96 0.46 11.98
C LEU A 97 31.48 1.76 12.67
N ARG A 98 30.98 1.68 13.91
CA ARG A 98 30.55 2.89 14.62
C ARG A 98 31.76 3.78 14.97
N PRO A 99 31.59 5.11 15.04
CA PRO A 99 32.64 5.99 15.54
C PRO A 99 33.11 5.60 16.95
N THR A 100 34.39 5.83 17.24
CA THR A 100 34.98 5.47 18.54
C THR A 100 34.38 6.27 19.71
N ASP A 101 34.05 7.54 19.47
CA ASP A 101 33.54 8.45 20.47
C ASP A 101 32.58 9.50 19.87
N LEU A 102 31.99 10.31 20.76
CA LEU A 102 31.07 11.38 20.37
C LEU A 102 31.75 12.45 19.50
N ALA A 103 33.05 12.70 19.68
CA ALA A 103 33.78 13.66 18.88
C ALA A 103 33.92 13.18 17.43
N GLY A 104 34.20 11.89 17.21
CA GLY A 104 34.22 11.25 15.91
C GLY A 104 32.85 11.28 15.23
N LEU A 105 31.76 11.00 15.97
CA LEU A 105 30.40 11.11 15.44
C LEU A 105 30.07 12.56 15.01
N LYS A 106 30.47 13.56 15.80
CA LYS A 106 30.30 14.97 15.47
C LYS A 106 31.15 15.43 14.30
N ALA A 107 32.38 14.94 14.17
CA ALA A 107 33.22 15.21 13.00
C ALA A 107 32.59 14.61 11.73
N ALA A 108 32.04 13.41 11.81
CA ALA A 108 31.37 12.77 10.67
C ALA A 108 30.13 13.53 10.19
N LEU A 109 29.44 14.27 11.06
CA LEU A 109 28.31 15.14 10.68
C LEU A 109 28.70 16.26 9.71
N GLU A 110 29.97 16.68 9.68
CA GLU A 110 30.46 17.72 8.78
C GLU A 110 30.63 17.21 7.33
N SER A 111 30.71 15.89 7.16
CA SER A 111 30.80 15.26 5.84
C SER A 111 29.40 15.02 5.25
N ASN A 112 29.26 15.20 3.94
CA ASN A 112 28.02 14.88 3.21
C ASN A 112 28.30 13.73 2.23
N PRO A 113 27.93 12.49 2.55
CA PRO A 113 28.10 11.38 1.62
C PRO A 113 27.18 11.57 0.41
N PRO A 114 27.63 11.15 -0.80
CA PRO A 114 26.83 11.28 -2.01
C PRO A 114 25.50 10.54 -1.90
N ALA A 115 24.52 10.93 -2.73
CA ALA A 115 23.28 10.17 -2.84
C ALA A 115 23.61 8.75 -3.36
N PRO A 116 23.00 7.70 -2.77
CA PRO A 116 23.22 6.35 -3.24
C PRO A 116 22.70 6.19 -4.67
N THR A 117 23.36 5.33 -5.44
CA THR A 117 22.92 4.95 -6.79
C THR A 117 22.61 3.46 -6.80
N ALA A 118 21.47 3.09 -7.41
CA ALA A 118 21.13 1.70 -7.61
C ALA A 118 22.15 1.04 -8.55
N LEU A 119 22.39 -0.26 -8.38
CA LEU A 119 23.11 -1.04 -9.38
C LEU A 119 22.37 -0.99 -10.72
N ALA A 120 23.12 -0.90 -11.81
CA ALA A 120 22.56 -0.79 -13.15
C ALA A 120 21.79 -2.06 -13.55
N THR A 121 20.74 -1.92 -14.34
CA THR A 121 20.11 -3.04 -15.07
C THR A 121 20.66 -3.11 -16.49
N VAL A 122 20.48 -4.23 -17.20
CA VAL A 122 20.79 -4.33 -18.63
C VAL A 122 20.09 -3.21 -19.40
N ALA A 123 18.84 -2.88 -19.06
CA ALA A 123 18.15 -1.75 -19.68
C ALA A 123 18.89 -0.41 -19.52
N THR A 124 19.35 -0.08 -18.31
CA THR A 124 20.11 1.17 -18.08
C THR A 124 21.49 1.16 -18.75
N LEU A 125 22.16 -0.01 -18.83
CA LEU A 125 23.43 -0.15 -19.53
C LEU A 125 23.25 -0.01 -21.05
N ALA A 126 22.23 -0.66 -21.61
CA ALA A 126 21.86 -0.58 -23.02
C ALA A 126 21.43 0.84 -23.40
N GLN A 127 20.80 1.59 -22.47
CA GLN A 127 20.46 2.99 -22.67
C GLN A 127 21.73 3.85 -22.82
N GLY A 128 22.72 3.65 -21.95
CA GLY A 128 24.01 4.33 -22.05
C GLY A 128 24.76 4.03 -23.36
N HIS A 129 24.57 2.84 -23.93
CA HIS A 129 25.20 2.44 -25.19
C HIS A 129 24.45 2.93 -26.43
N SER A 130 23.12 2.76 -26.48
CA SER A 130 22.29 3.04 -27.65
C SER A 130 21.71 4.45 -27.70
N GLY A 131 21.69 5.16 -26.57
CA GLY A 131 21.00 6.45 -26.41
C GLY A 131 19.48 6.36 -26.32
N ILE A 132 18.90 5.15 -26.41
CA ILE A 132 17.46 4.91 -26.29
C ILE A 132 17.11 4.70 -24.83
N ASP A 133 16.08 5.38 -24.33
CA ASP A 133 15.58 5.19 -22.97
C ASP A 133 14.78 3.88 -22.86
N TRP A 134 15.50 2.76 -22.76
CA TRP A 134 14.90 1.44 -22.63
C TRP A 134 14.06 1.29 -21.36
N THR A 135 14.42 1.99 -20.29
CA THR A 135 13.65 1.98 -19.04
C THR A 135 12.26 2.56 -19.28
N ALA A 136 12.16 3.71 -19.94
CA ALA A 136 10.88 4.31 -20.30
C ALA A 136 10.08 3.47 -21.31
N VAL A 137 10.74 2.79 -22.26
CA VAL A 137 10.07 1.87 -23.20
C VAL A 137 9.45 0.68 -22.47
N ILE A 138 10.19 0.06 -21.54
CA ILE A 138 9.68 -1.04 -20.70
C ILE A 138 8.50 -0.53 -19.86
N GLU A 139 8.65 0.59 -19.17
CA GLU A 139 7.61 1.17 -18.32
C GLU A 139 6.33 1.44 -19.11
N LYS A 140 6.44 2.06 -20.28
CA LYS A 140 5.28 2.34 -21.15
C LYS A 140 4.60 1.07 -21.64
N SER A 141 5.38 0.08 -22.07
CA SER A 141 4.85 -1.17 -22.64
C SER A 141 4.19 -2.01 -21.55
N LEU A 142 4.93 -2.30 -20.47
CA LEU A 142 4.44 -3.07 -19.33
C LEU A 142 3.28 -2.34 -18.64
N GLY A 143 3.40 -1.03 -18.42
CA GLY A 143 2.38 -0.22 -17.75
C GLY A 143 1.06 -0.16 -18.52
N LEU A 144 1.09 -0.06 -19.86
CA LEU A 144 -0.12 -0.11 -20.68
C LEU A 144 -0.82 -1.46 -20.56
N TRP A 145 -0.07 -2.57 -20.62
CA TRP A 145 -0.62 -3.90 -20.43
C TRP A 145 -1.15 -4.10 -19.01
N ALA A 146 -0.37 -3.74 -17.98
CA ALA A 146 -0.72 -3.90 -16.58
C ALA A 146 -1.97 -3.10 -16.21
N ALA A 147 -2.12 -1.88 -16.74
CA ALA A 147 -3.32 -1.07 -16.55
C ALA A 147 -4.58 -1.76 -17.07
N GLY A 148 -4.50 -2.49 -18.18
CA GLY A 148 -5.62 -3.29 -18.66
C GLY A 148 -5.81 -4.60 -17.88
N HIS A 149 -4.71 -5.27 -17.50
CA HIS A 149 -4.75 -6.55 -16.80
C HIS A 149 -5.33 -6.43 -15.39
N PHE A 150 -4.96 -5.38 -14.66
CA PHE A 150 -5.43 -5.10 -13.30
C PHE A 150 -6.70 -4.25 -13.25
N ASP A 151 -7.30 -3.93 -14.40
CA ASP A 151 -8.55 -3.17 -14.42
C ASP A 151 -9.72 -4.00 -13.88
N GLY A 152 -10.34 -3.52 -12.80
CA GLY A 152 -11.52 -4.12 -12.17
C GLY A 152 -12.83 -3.86 -12.91
N GLY A 153 -12.78 -3.56 -14.22
CA GLY A 153 -13.95 -3.34 -15.07
C GLY A 153 -14.33 -1.87 -15.30
N GLN A 154 -13.37 -0.94 -15.24
CA GLN A 154 -13.60 0.44 -15.68
C GLN A 154 -13.57 0.55 -17.20
N ALA A 155 -12.62 -0.15 -17.84
CA ALA A 155 -12.52 -0.25 -19.28
C ALA A 155 -13.61 -1.16 -19.83
N LEU A 156 -14.20 -0.74 -20.96
CA LEU A 156 -15.15 -1.57 -21.71
C LEU A 156 -14.47 -2.77 -22.39
N TRP A 157 -13.14 -2.73 -22.52
CA TRP A 157 -12.33 -3.73 -23.20
C TRP A 157 -11.23 -4.20 -22.26
N LEU A 158 -11.42 -5.38 -21.67
CA LEU A 158 -10.47 -5.97 -20.75
C LEU A 158 -9.57 -6.99 -21.48
N PRO A 159 -8.24 -6.88 -21.41
CA PRO A 159 -7.35 -7.93 -21.84
C PRO A 159 -7.49 -9.15 -20.91
N ARG A 160 -8.30 -10.13 -21.32
CA ARG A 160 -8.45 -11.50 -20.77
C ARG A 160 -7.96 -11.70 -19.31
N PRO A 161 -8.75 -11.34 -18.29
CA PRO A 161 -8.32 -11.33 -16.87
C PRO A 161 -8.18 -12.72 -16.22
N TRP A 162 -8.51 -13.82 -16.91
CA TRP A 162 -8.62 -15.18 -16.31
C TRP A 162 -7.36 -16.04 -16.43
N ARG A 163 -6.22 -15.46 -16.83
CA ARG A 163 -4.93 -16.15 -16.95
C ARG A 163 -3.92 -15.45 -16.05
N GLY A 164 -2.92 -16.21 -15.57
CA GLY A 164 -1.77 -15.63 -14.87
C GLY A 164 -1.13 -14.49 -15.66
N ALA A 165 -0.66 -13.48 -14.95
CA ALA A 165 -0.01 -12.28 -15.47
C ALA A 165 1.02 -12.57 -16.58
N TYR A 166 1.92 -13.55 -16.40
CA TYR A 166 2.95 -13.87 -17.39
C TYR A 166 2.36 -14.41 -18.69
N ALA A 167 1.40 -15.33 -18.61
CA ALA A 167 0.76 -15.91 -19.78
C ALA A 167 -0.07 -14.88 -20.54
N ALA A 168 -0.79 -14.01 -19.82
CA ALA A 168 -1.58 -12.93 -20.40
C ALA A 168 -0.67 -11.87 -21.06
N TRP A 169 0.44 -11.51 -20.42
CA TRP A 169 1.43 -10.61 -20.99
C TRP A 169 2.08 -11.19 -22.24
N ARG A 170 2.45 -12.48 -22.25
CA ARG A 170 3.10 -13.10 -23.41
C ARG A 170 2.21 -13.02 -24.65
N GLU A 171 0.91 -13.31 -24.53
CA GLU A 171 -0.03 -13.19 -25.66
C GLU A 171 -0.17 -11.76 -26.19
N TRP A 172 -0.05 -10.77 -25.30
CA TRP A 172 -0.07 -9.36 -25.68
C TRP A 172 1.25 -8.94 -26.35
N ALA A 173 2.38 -9.26 -25.73
CA ALA A 173 3.71 -8.81 -26.14
C ALA A 173 4.20 -9.40 -27.47
N ILE A 174 3.72 -10.58 -27.88
CA ILE A 174 3.99 -11.10 -29.24
C ILE A 174 3.34 -10.26 -30.36
N ASN A 175 2.41 -9.37 -30.01
CA ASN A 175 1.73 -8.46 -30.93
C ASN A 175 2.06 -6.98 -30.69
N ASP A 176 2.81 -6.67 -29.63
CA ASP A 176 3.18 -5.29 -29.31
C ASP A 176 4.38 -4.84 -30.17
N LEU A 177 4.11 -3.94 -31.13
CA LEU A 177 5.13 -3.38 -32.01
C LEU A 177 5.93 -2.23 -31.37
N THR A 178 5.52 -1.73 -30.20
CA THR A 178 6.18 -0.62 -29.49
C THR A 178 7.69 -0.83 -29.33
N PRO A 179 8.18 -2.00 -28.90
CA PRO A 179 9.62 -2.22 -28.69
C PRO A 179 10.38 -2.24 -30.01
N GLY A 180 9.79 -2.84 -31.05
CA GLY A 180 10.36 -2.88 -32.40
C GLY A 180 10.44 -1.49 -33.05
N ILE A 181 9.44 -0.64 -32.84
CA ILE A 181 9.43 0.77 -33.30
C ILE A 181 10.50 1.58 -32.57
N ALA A 182 10.69 1.33 -31.27
CA ALA A 182 11.71 2.00 -30.46
C ALA A 182 13.15 1.58 -30.81
N GLY A 183 13.34 0.41 -31.43
CA GLY A 183 14.64 -0.06 -31.94
C GLY A 183 14.96 -1.53 -31.62
N LEU A 184 14.20 -2.17 -30.71
CA LEU A 184 14.41 -3.55 -30.27
C LEU A 184 13.78 -4.52 -31.26
N LYS A 185 14.37 -4.61 -32.45
CA LYS A 185 13.90 -5.48 -33.53
C LYS A 185 13.92 -6.94 -33.08
N GLY A 186 12.88 -7.69 -33.43
CA GLY A 186 12.76 -9.11 -33.08
C GLY A 186 12.19 -9.39 -31.68
N PHE A 187 11.81 -8.36 -30.91
CA PHE A 187 11.23 -8.53 -29.57
C PHE A 187 10.03 -9.48 -29.55
N CYS A 188 9.07 -9.33 -30.48
CA CYS A 188 7.90 -10.21 -30.52
C CYS A 188 8.28 -11.69 -30.74
N ALA A 189 9.27 -11.96 -31.61
CA ALA A 189 9.80 -13.31 -31.83
C ALA A 189 10.56 -13.84 -30.60
N HIS A 190 11.32 -12.97 -29.91
CA HIS A 190 11.98 -13.31 -28.65
C HIS A 190 10.95 -13.75 -27.60
N VAL A 191 9.89 -12.98 -27.40
CA VAL A 191 8.78 -13.30 -26.48
C VAL A 191 8.05 -14.57 -26.92
N ALA A 192 7.82 -14.78 -28.23
CA ALA A 192 7.19 -15.99 -28.74
C ALA A 192 8.03 -17.26 -28.49
N SER A 193 9.35 -17.13 -28.43
CA SER A 193 10.28 -18.21 -28.10
C SER A 193 10.38 -18.49 -26.58
N ALA A 194 9.87 -17.58 -25.74
CA ALA A 194 9.97 -17.69 -24.30
C ALA A 194 9.17 -18.89 -23.78
N PRO A 195 9.61 -19.53 -22.67
CA PRO A 195 8.91 -20.65 -22.08
C PRO A 195 7.44 -20.37 -21.77
N ASP A 196 6.66 -21.45 -21.66
CA ASP A 196 5.23 -21.37 -21.44
C ASP A 196 4.85 -20.94 -20.01
N THR A 197 5.72 -21.20 -19.03
CA THR A 197 5.52 -20.85 -17.60
C THR A 197 6.54 -19.82 -17.11
N ALA A 198 6.16 -19.06 -16.07
CA ALA A 198 6.99 -18.01 -15.49
C ALA A 198 8.28 -18.56 -14.86
N GLU A 199 8.22 -19.70 -14.17
CA GLU A 199 9.37 -20.33 -13.51
C GLU A 199 10.44 -20.75 -14.53
N ARG A 200 10.00 -21.34 -15.65
CA ARG A 200 10.90 -21.72 -16.75
C ARG A 200 11.48 -20.49 -17.44
N ALA A 201 10.69 -19.42 -17.57
CA ALA A 201 11.16 -18.15 -18.12
C ALA A 201 12.21 -17.50 -17.22
N ILE A 202 12.02 -17.50 -15.90
CA ILE A 202 13.00 -17.03 -14.92
C ILE A 202 14.29 -17.85 -15.02
N LEU A 203 14.21 -19.18 -15.08
CA LEU A 203 15.39 -20.04 -15.22
C LEU A 203 16.17 -19.73 -16.50
N ARG A 204 15.48 -19.70 -17.66
CA ARG A 204 16.11 -19.39 -18.95
C ARG A 204 16.77 -18.01 -18.92
N ALA A 205 16.04 -17.00 -18.45
CA ALA A 205 16.57 -15.63 -18.41
C ALA A 205 17.74 -15.51 -17.43
N ALA A 206 17.69 -16.17 -16.27
CA ALA A 206 18.80 -16.20 -15.32
C ALA A 206 20.06 -16.84 -15.93
N ASP A 207 19.91 -17.92 -16.70
CA ASP A 207 21.02 -18.55 -17.41
C ASP A 207 21.62 -17.62 -18.48
N GLN A 208 20.79 -16.98 -19.30
CA GLN A 208 21.25 -16.06 -20.34
C GLN A 208 21.87 -14.77 -19.78
N LEU A 209 21.36 -14.30 -18.63
CA LEU A 209 21.89 -13.15 -17.90
C LEU A 209 23.08 -13.53 -17.01
N SER A 210 23.51 -14.80 -17.00
CA SER A 210 24.59 -15.29 -16.13
C SER A 210 24.36 -15.02 -14.62
N LEU A 211 23.11 -14.97 -14.19
CA LEU A 211 22.75 -14.79 -12.78
C LEU A 211 23.05 -16.08 -12.00
N THR A 212 23.91 -15.97 -10.99
CA THR A 212 24.18 -17.05 -10.04
C THR A 212 23.13 -17.05 -8.92
N GLU A 213 23.09 -18.12 -8.12
CA GLU A 213 22.17 -18.20 -6.97
C GLU A 213 22.51 -17.14 -5.91
N GLU A 214 23.76 -16.71 -5.82
CA GLU A 214 24.22 -15.65 -4.93
C GLU A 214 23.82 -14.26 -5.43
N ALA A 215 23.88 -14.02 -6.74
CA ALA A 215 23.51 -12.73 -7.34
C ALA A 215 21.98 -12.56 -7.46
N ALA A 216 21.24 -13.65 -7.68
CA ALA A 216 19.82 -13.64 -8.00
C ALA A 216 18.94 -12.88 -6.99
N PRO A 217 19.08 -13.03 -5.66
CA PRO A 217 18.22 -12.34 -4.70
C PRO A 217 18.25 -10.82 -4.86
N MET A 218 19.45 -10.24 -5.02
CA MET A 218 19.62 -8.80 -5.16
C MET A 218 19.28 -8.30 -6.56
N ALA A 219 19.59 -9.06 -7.60
CA ALA A 219 19.21 -8.73 -8.97
C ALA A 219 17.68 -8.73 -9.14
N PHE A 220 17.00 -9.75 -8.62
CA PHE A 220 15.54 -9.83 -8.68
C PHE A 220 14.87 -8.71 -7.89
N HIS A 221 15.37 -8.38 -6.69
CA HIS A 221 14.85 -7.26 -5.91
C HIS A 221 15.07 -5.93 -6.65
N ARG A 222 16.24 -5.71 -7.25
CA ARG A 222 16.55 -4.54 -8.10
C ARG A 222 15.56 -4.41 -9.26
N LEU A 223 15.27 -5.50 -9.96
CA LEU A 223 14.34 -5.52 -11.10
C LEU A 223 12.89 -5.28 -10.68
N LEU A 224 12.47 -5.81 -9.52
CA LEU A 224 11.13 -5.55 -8.97
C LEU A 224 10.97 -4.10 -8.50
N MET A 225 12.01 -3.49 -7.93
CA MET A 225 11.97 -2.06 -7.57
C MET A 225 11.76 -1.15 -8.79
N ASP A 226 12.31 -1.51 -9.96
CA ASP A 226 12.09 -0.79 -11.22
C ASP A 226 10.63 -0.84 -11.71
N LEU A 227 9.85 -1.83 -11.30
CA LEU A 227 8.43 -1.93 -11.68
C LEU A 227 7.52 -1.00 -10.87
N GLY A 228 8.04 -0.36 -9.83
CA GLY A 228 7.34 0.63 -9.03
C GLY A 228 5.98 0.15 -8.49
N GLY A 229 4.95 0.96 -8.68
CA GLY A 229 3.59 0.69 -8.17
C GLY A 229 2.99 -0.64 -8.62
N TRP A 230 3.40 -1.17 -9.79
CA TRP A 230 2.91 -2.47 -10.27
C TRP A 230 3.42 -3.63 -9.41
N ALA A 231 4.70 -3.58 -9.01
CA ALA A 231 5.24 -4.58 -8.10
C ALA A 231 4.54 -4.53 -6.74
N GLN A 232 4.31 -3.32 -6.22
CA GLN A 232 3.61 -3.13 -4.95
C GLN A 232 2.13 -3.57 -5.01
N HIS A 233 1.44 -3.33 -6.13
CA HIS A 233 0.07 -3.79 -6.34
C HIS A 233 0.00 -5.33 -6.40
N ALA A 234 0.89 -5.97 -7.14
CA ALA A 234 0.96 -7.43 -7.17
C ALA A 234 1.34 -8.02 -5.80
N ARG A 235 2.20 -7.33 -5.02
CA ARG A 235 2.46 -7.69 -3.61
C ARG A 235 1.21 -7.59 -2.74
N PHE A 236 0.34 -6.61 -2.98
CA PHE A 236 -0.94 -6.48 -2.30
C PHE A 236 -1.87 -7.66 -2.62
N LEU A 237 -1.90 -8.17 -3.86
CA LEU A 237 -2.68 -9.38 -4.19
C LEU A 237 -2.20 -10.60 -3.40
N LEU A 238 -0.88 -10.82 -3.33
CA LEU A 238 -0.30 -11.85 -2.48
C LEU A 238 -0.64 -11.64 -1.00
N TRP A 239 -0.58 -10.41 -0.51
CA TRP A 239 -0.96 -10.10 0.87
C TRP A 239 -2.40 -10.49 1.17
N GLN A 240 -3.34 -10.17 0.27
CA GLN A 240 -4.75 -10.54 0.44
C GLN A 240 -4.95 -12.06 0.42
N ALA A 241 -4.33 -12.76 -0.54
CA ALA A 241 -4.40 -14.22 -0.62
C ALA A 241 -3.86 -14.88 0.66
N GLU A 242 -2.75 -14.36 1.21
CA GLU A 242 -2.15 -14.88 2.44
C GLU A 242 -3.06 -14.73 3.67
N LEU A 243 -3.87 -13.67 3.74
CA LEU A 243 -4.89 -13.56 4.78
C LEU A 243 -5.84 -14.76 4.69
N ASP A 244 -6.23 -15.17 3.49
CA ASP A 244 -7.08 -16.34 3.21
C ASP A 244 -6.40 -17.70 3.30
N GLY A 245 -5.12 -17.74 3.64
CA GLY A 245 -4.34 -18.98 3.64
C GLY A 245 -4.08 -19.51 2.23
N GLU A 246 -4.31 -18.67 1.22
CA GLU A 246 -4.02 -18.90 -0.19
C GLU A 246 -2.69 -18.24 -0.58
N SER A 247 -2.33 -18.31 -1.85
CA SER A 247 -1.12 -17.68 -2.38
C SER A 247 -1.39 -17.14 -3.78
N ASP A 248 -0.71 -16.05 -4.14
CA ASP A 248 -0.81 -15.40 -5.44
C ASP A 248 0.57 -15.27 -6.09
N SER A 249 0.68 -15.68 -7.36
CA SER A 249 1.94 -15.70 -8.11
C SER A 249 2.20 -14.44 -8.94
N THR A 250 1.31 -13.45 -8.92
CA THR A 250 1.35 -12.30 -9.84
C THR A 250 2.69 -11.58 -9.81
N LEU A 251 3.26 -11.32 -8.63
CA LEU A 251 4.54 -10.60 -8.54
C LEU A 251 5.73 -11.44 -9.04
N LEU A 252 5.70 -12.75 -8.84
CA LEU A 252 6.68 -13.68 -9.41
C LEU A 252 6.59 -13.66 -10.95
N GLU A 253 5.38 -13.63 -11.47
CA GLU A 253 5.12 -13.55 -12.90
C GLU A 253 5.55 -12.20 -13.51
N LEU A 254 5.36 -11.09 -12.80
CA LEU A 254 5.90 -9.79 -13.19
C LEU A 254 7.44 -9.77 -13.22
N LEU A 255 8.10 -10.46 -12.28
CA LEU A 255 9.56 -10.65 -12.34
C LEU A 255 9.96 -11.42 -13.59
N ALA A 256 9.25 -12.49 -13.95
CA ALA A 256 9.51 -13.25 -15.18
C ALA A 256 9.39 -12.37 -16.42
N ILE A 257 8.35 -11.53 -16.50
CA ILE A 257 8.18 -10.53 -17.57
C ILE A 257 9.40 -9.59 -17.63
N ARG A 258 9.78 -9.01 -16.49
CA ARG A 258 10.90 -8.06 -16.40
C ARG A 258 12.23 -8.69 -16.80
N LEU A 259 12.45 -9.97 -16.50
CA LEU A 259 13.64 -10.73 -16.88
C LEU A 259 13.68 -11.04 -18.39
N VAL A 260 12.54 -11.35 -19.02
CA VAL A 260 12.48 -11.53 -20.49
C VAL A 260 12.89 -10.25 -21.22
N TRP A 261 12.54 -9.08 -20.67
CA TRP A 261 13.00 -7.79 -21.18
C TRP A 261 14.52 -7.61 -21.06
N GLU A 262 15.11 -7.90 -19.90
CA GLU A 262 16.57 -7.83 -19.71
C GLU A 262 17.30 -8.78 -20.67
N GLU A 263 16.80 -10.01 -20.82
CA GLU A 263 17.34 -11.00 -21.74
C GLU A 263 17.31 -10.48 -23.19
N ALA A 264 16.17 -9.96 -23.65
CA ALA A 264 16.02 -9.43 -25.00
C ALA A 264 16.97 -8.25 -25.26
N LEU A 265 17.16 -7.37 -24.27
CA LEU A 265 18.06 -6.22 -24.37
C LEU A 265 19.53 -6.64 -24.38
N LEU A 266 19.92 -7.66 -23.62
CA LEU A 266 21.28 -8.19 -23.66
C LEU A 266 21.60 -8.83 -25.01
N VAL A 267 20.64 -9.54 -25.61
CA VAL A 267 20.77 -10.10 -26.97
C VAL A 267 20.89 -8.99 -28.01
N HIS A 268 20.16 -7.89 -27.83
CA HIS A 268 20.18 -6.75 -28.75
C HIS A 268 21.45 -5.90 -28.65
N ALA A 269 22.00 -5.74 -27.44
CA ALA A 269 23.19 -4.94 -27.15
C ALA A 269 24.26 -5.80 -26.43
N PRO A 270 24.83 -6.83 -27.09
CA PRO A 270 25.82 -7.72 -26.47
C PRO A 270 27.08 -6.97 -25.99
N GLU A 271 27.35 -5.78 -26.52
CA GLU A 271 28.45 -4.89 -26.14
C GLU A 271 28.42 -4.48 -24.67
N VAL A 272 27.24 -4.47 -24.04
CA VAL A 272 27.10 -4.16 -22.60
C VAL A 272 27.31 -5.37 -21.70
N GLY A 273 27.47 -6.58 -22.26
CA GLY A 273 27.55 -7.83 -21.49
C GLY A 273 28.70 -7.87 -20.48
N TRP A 274 29.85 -7.25 -20.78
CA TRP A 274 30.96 -7.17 -19.84
C TRP A 274 30.68 -6.22 -18.65
N LEU A 275 29.95 -5.11 -18.89
CA LEU A 275 29.48 -4.23 -17.82
C LEU A 275 28.45 -4.95 -16.97
N TRP A 276 27.52 -5.66 -17.61
CA TRP A 276 26.53 -6.47 -16.93
C TRP A 276 27.18 -7.52 -16.03
N ASN A 277 28.20 -8.24 -16.50
CA ASN A 277 28.93 -9.21 -15.68
C ASN A 277 29.57 -8.57 -14.43
N LYS A 278 30.04 -7.31 -14.51
CA LYS A 278 30.51 -6.58 -13.31
C LYS A 278 29.37 -6.32 -12.33
N VAL A 279 28.19 -5.97 -12.83
CA VAL A 279 26.99 -5.78 -12.01
C VAL A 279 26.56 -7.09 -11.36
N VAL A 280 26.58 -8.21 -12.09
CA VAL A 280 26.29 -9.54 -11.53
C VAL A 280 27.22 -9.88 -10.37
N THR A 281 28.52 -9.63 -10.51
CA THR A 281 29.47 -9.77 -9.40
C THR A 281 29.10 -8.90 -8.20
N ALA A 282 28.76 -7.62 -8.44
CA ALA A 282 28.33 -6.71 -7.37
C ALA A 282 27.02 -7.14 -6.68
N HIS A 283 26.14 -7.83 -7.40
CA HIS A 283 24.94 -8.45 -6.80
C HIS A 283 25.27 -9.65 -5.91
N ALA A 284 26.30 -10.43 -6.25
CA ALA A 284 26.77 -11.59 -5.48
C ALA A 284 27.58 -11.20 -4.22
N GLU A 285 28.11 -9.98 -4.16
CA GLU A 285 28.80 -9.48 -2.97
C GLU A 285 27.87 -9.45 -1.76
N ALA A 286 28.35 -9.99 -0.63
CA ALA A 286 27.62 -10.00 0.64
C ALA A 286 27.10 -8.60 0.99
N MET A 287 25.84 -8.55 1.43
CA MET A 287 25.24 -7.29 1.88
C MET A 287 25.82 -6.94 3.24
N ALA A 288 26.47 -5.78 3.32
CA ALA A 288 26.99 -5.20 4.55
C ALA A 288 26.82 -3.67 4.52
N PRO A 289 26.56 -3.03 5.67
CA PRO A 289 26.41 -1.60 5.74
C PRO A 289 27.76 -0.91 5.61
N THR A 290 27.78 0.27 4.98
CA THR A 290 28.96 1.13 4.96
C THR A 290 29.10 1.86 6.30
N GLU A 291 30.31 2.37 6.58
CA GLU A 291 30.54 3.25 7.73
C GLU A 291 29.56 4.44 7.73
N ASP A 292 29.30 5.02 6.56
CA ASP A 292 28.34 6.11 6.42
C ASP A 292 26.91 5.71 6.79
N ALA A 293 26.46 4.52 6.38
CA ALA A 293 25.13 4.01 6.70
C ALA A 293 24.97 3.76 8.21
N VAL A 294 26.03 3.29 8.87
CA VAL A 294 26.06 3.07 10.32
C VAL A 294 25.98 4.39 11.06
N ILE A 295 26.77 5.39 10.64
CA ILE A 295 26.73 6.75 11.21
C ILE A 295 25.33 7.35 11.05
N ASP A 296 24.75 7.26 9.85
CA ASP A 296 23.43 7.83 9.58
C ASP A 296 22.33 7.15 10.40
N ALA A 297 22.42 5.83 10.64
CA ALA A 297 21.52 5.11 11.51
C ALA A 297 21.64 5.53 12.98
N ILE A 298 22.86 5.77 13.47
CA ILE A 298 23.10 6.29 14.84
C ILE A 298 22.49 7.70 15.00
N LEU A 299 22.65 8.56 13.99
CA LEU A 299 22.06 9.90 14.00
C LEU A 299 20.52 9.86 13.99
N GLN A 300 19.95 8.92 13.25
CA GLN A 300 18.50 8.68 13.26
C GLN A 300 18.01 8.21 14.64
N ASP A 301 18.68 7.25 15.27
CA ASP A 301 18.33 6.80 16.64
C ASP A 301 18.43 7.95 17.65
N ALA A 302 19.48 8.78 17.58
CA ALA A 302 19.59 9.97 18.44
C ALA A 302 18.41 10.95 18.24
N ALA A 303 17.99 11.15 16.99
CA ALA A 303 16.86 12.01 16.66
C ALA A 303 15.52 11.47 17.21
N GLU A 304 15.35 10.15 17.22
CA GLU A 304 14.18 9.43 17.75
C GLU A 304 14.16 9.46 19.28
N ARG A 305 15.30 9.20 19.94
CA ARG A 305 15.45 9.35 21.39
C ARG A 305 15.10 10.76 21.87
N ALA A 306 15.55 11.78 21.13
CA ALA A 306 15.24 13.15 21.46
C ALA A 306 13.73 13.45 21.36
N TYR A 307 13.04 12.86 20.38
CA TYR A 307 11.59 12.92 20.27
C TYR A 307 10.91 12.21 21.44
N GLN A 308 11.34 10.98 21.76
CA GLN A 308 10.81 10.19 22.87
C GLN A 308 10.96 10.91 24.21
N ARG A 309 12.12 11.52 24.50
CA ARG A 309 12.34 12.30 25.73
C ARG A 309 11.34 13.44 25.86
N ARG A 310 11.15 14.23 24.81
CA ARG A 310 10.17 15.34 24.82
C ARG A 310 8.76 14.82 25.04
N LEU A 311 8.37 13.76 24.32
CA LEU A 311 7.05 13.15 24.46
C LEU A 311 6.82 12.61 25.88
N ALA A 312 7.81 11.93 26.47
CA ALA A 312 7.74 11.43 27.84
C ALA A 312 7.58 12.58 28.85
N GLY A 313 8.25 13.71 28.63
CA GLY A 313 8.08 14.92 29.43
C GLY A 313 6.63 15.46 29.38
N CYS A 314 6.03 15.52 28.19
CA CYS A 314 4.64 15.96 28.01
C CYS A 314 3.63 15.00 28.68
N LEU A 315 3.86 13.68 28.62
CA LEU A 315 2.96 12.69 29.19
C LEU A 315 3.02 12.65 30.72
N SER A 316 4.17 12.96 31.31
CA SER A 316 4.38 12.94 32.77
C SER A 316 3.66 14.08 33.52
N SER A 317 3.24 15.15 32.83
CA SER A 317 2.55 16.30 33.42
C SER A 317 1.02 16.17 33.48
N SER A 318 0.45 15.01 33.14
CA SER A 318 -1.01 14.83 33.15
C SER A 318 -1.56 14.66 34.57
N HIS A 319 -2.51 15.52 34.96
CA HIS A 319 -3.20 15.44 36.24
C HIS A 319 -4.49 14.62 36.12
N THR A 320 -4.59 13.52 36.86
CA THR A 320 -5.86 12.81 37.08
C THR A 320 -6.72 13.55 38.09
N THR A 321 -7.88 14.04 37.66
CA THR A 321 -8.95 14.48 38.55
C THR A 321 -9.76 13.28 39.06
N ALA A 322 -10.30 13.38 40.28
CA ALA A 322 -11.10 12.31 40.87
C ALA A 322 -12.41 12.08 40.07
N PRO A 323 -12.86 10.83 39.91
CA PRO A 323 -13.97 10.51 39.01
C PRO A 323 -15.31 10.91 39.63
N VAL A 324 -15.86 12.03 39.18
CA VAL A 324 -17.30 12.30 39.25
C VAL A 324 -17.95 11.61 38.04
N ARG A 325 -19.18 11.13 38.17
CA ARG A 325 -19.89 10.54 37.02
C ARG A 325 -20.05 11.59 35.91
N PRO A 326 -19.60 11.33 34.67
CA PRO A 326 -19.71 12.31 33.60
C PRO A 326 -21.17 12.53 33.21
N ALA A 327 -21.50 13.76 32.81
CA ALA A 327 -22.80 14.10 32.24
C ALA A 327 -22.94 13.49 30.83
N LEU A 328 -21.85 13.43 30.08
CA LEU A 328 -21.77 12.92 28.72
C LEU A 328 -20.40 12.25 28.50
N GLN A 329 -20.41 11.09 27.87
CA GLN A 329 -19.22 10.47 27.30
C GLN A 329 -19.37 10.35 25.79
N ALA A 330 -18.34 10.72 25.05
CA ALA A 330 -18.35 10.62 23.59
C ALA A 330 -17.09 9.90 23.08
N ALA A 331 -17.28 8.72 22.48
CA ALA A 331 -16.24 7.98 21.81
C ALA A 331 -16.16 8.44 20.35
N PHE A 332 -15.12 9.23 20.04
CA PHE A 332 -14.82 9.70 18.70
C PHE A 332 -13.88 8.74 17.99
N CYS A 333 -13.96 8.71 16.65
CA CYS A 333 -12.88 8.13 15.86
C CYS A 333 -11.55 8.81 16.22
N ILE A 334 -10.48 8.03 16.39
CA ILE A 334 -9.11 8.47 16.74
C ILE A 334 -8.40 9.24 15.59
N ASP A 335 -9.16 9.64 14.58
CA ASP A 335 -8.67 10.50 13.51
C ASP A 335 -8.35 11.88 14.08
N VAL A 336 -7.20 12.44 13.72
CA VAL A 336 -6.72 13.75 14.20
C VAL A 336 -7.71 14.88 13.92
N ARG A 337 -8.55 14.76 12.88
CA ARG A 337 -9.60 15.74 12.57
C ARG A 337 -10.68 15.79 13.65
N SER A 338 -10.87 14.72 14.41
CA SER A 338 -11.81 14.67 15.52
C SER A 338 -11.31 15.46 16.74
N GLU A 339 -10.01 15.72 16.84
CA GLU A 339 -9.40 16.31 18.03
C GLU A 339 -9.93 17.71 18.34
N VAL A 340 -10.14 18.54 17.31
CA VAL A 340 -10.70 19.89 17.49
C VAL A 340 -12.12 19.83 18.05
N PHE A 341 -12.94 18.89 17.57
CA PHE A 341 -14.30 18.69 18.08
C PHE A 341 -14.30 18.17 19.50
N ARG A 342 -13.40 17.24 19.83
CA ARG A 342 -13.22 16.70 21.17
C ARG A 342 -12.87 17.79 22.17
N ARG A 343 -11.82 18.57 21.90
CA ARG A 343 -11.37 19.67 22.77
C ARG A 343 -12.44 20.76 22.89
N ALA A 344 -13.16 21.08 21.82
CA ALA A 344 -14.25 22.04 21.86
C ALA A 344 -15.41 21.56 22.75
N LEU A 345 -15.77 20.27 22.65
CA LEU A 345 -16.85 19.67 23.44
C LEU A 345 -16.49 19.61 24.94
N GLU A 346 -15.28 19.17 25.28
CA GLU A 346 -14.77 19.17 26.67
C GLU A 346 -14.65 20.58 27.25
N GLY A 347 -14.39 21.58 26.40
CA GLY A 347 -14.33 22.98 26.81
C GLY A 347 -15.68 23.58 27.22
N LEU A 348 -16.81 22.93 26.92
CA LEU A 348 -18.14 23.41 27.28
C LEU A 348 -18.52 23.10 28.73
N ASP A 349 -18.10 21.95 29.25
CA ASP A 349 -18.44 21.51 30.61
C ASP A 349 -17.41 20.46 31.11
N PRO A 350 -16.81 20.62 32.30
CA PRO A 350 -15.86 19.65 32.86
C PRO A 350 -16.44 18.26 33.13
N ALA A 351 -17.76 18.09 33.11
CA ALA A 351 -18.43 16.80 33.20
C ALA A 351 -18.59 16.09 31.84
N ILE A 352 -18.06 16.65 30.74
CA ILE A 352 -18.00 15.98 29.44
C ILE A 352 -16.64 15.32 29.25
N GLU A 353 -16.65 14.03 28.97
CA GLU A 353 -15.44 13.26 28.67
C GLU A 353 -15.44 12.79 27.21
N THR A 354 -14.31 12.92 26.52
CA THR A 354 -14.16 12.37 25.17
C THR A 354 -13.02 11.37 25.07
N ILE A 355 -13.25 10.31 24.30
CA ILE A 355 -12.31 9.21 24.12
C ILE A 355 -12.04 9.06 22.63
N GLY A 356 -10.78 8.86 22.26
CA GLY A 356 -10.40 8.48 20.91
C GLY A 356 -10.38 6.95 20.77
N PHE A 357 -11.06 6.42 19.77
CA PHE A 357 -11.09 4.98 19.50
C PHE A 357 -11.05 4.68 17.99
N ALA A 358 -10.63 3.48 17.61
CA ALA A 358 -10.60 3.09 16.20
C ALA A 358 -12.00 3.19 15.57
N GLY A 359 -12.13 3.79 14.38
CA GLY A 359 -13.42 4.16 13.79
C GLY A 359 -14.34 3.00 13.38
N PHE A 360 -13.84 1.76 13.36
CA PHE A 360 -14.68 0.56 13.21
C PHE A 360 -15.34 0.12 14.53
N PHE A 361 -15.06 0.82 15.64
CA PHE A 361 -15.62 0.61 16.97
C PHE A 361 -15.57 -0.83 17.47
N GLY A 362 -14.53 -1.60 17.08
CA GLY A 362 -14.36 -2.99 17.51
C GLY A 362 -15.29 -3.98 16.83
N LEU A 363 -16.03 -3.58 15.80
CA LEU A 363 -16.92 -4.43 15.01
C LEU A 363 -16.27 -4.81 13.67
N PRO A 364 -15.69 -6.02 13.52
CA PRO A 364 -15.08 -6.48 12.27
C PRO A 364 -16.14 -6.87 11.25
N VAL A 365 -16.77 -5.87 10.62
CA VAL A 365 -17.93 -6.05 9.73
C VAL A 365 -17.54 -5.99 8.26
N ALA A 366 -18.12 -6.89 7.48
CA ALA A 366 -18.25 -6.74 6.03
C ALA A 366 -19.64 -6.15 5.74
N HIS A 367 -19.72 -5.19 4.83
CA HIS A 367 -20.94 -4.43 4.61
C HIS A 367 -21.39 -4.49 3.15
N ARG A 368 -22.69 -4.78 2.97
CA ARG A 368 -23.37 -4.57 1.69
C ARG A 368 -24.10 -3.24 1.71
N ALA A 369 -23.61 -2.30 0.91
CA ALA A 369 -24.28 -1.03 0.74
C ALA A 369 -25.64 -1.20 0.03
N HIS A 370 -26.49 -0.19 0.16
CA HIS A 370 -27.80 -0.14 -0.48
C HIS A 370 -27.69 -0.29 -2.01
N GLY A 371 -28.48 -1.19 -2.61
CA GLY A 371 -28.52 -1.37 -4.06
C GLY A 371 -27.38 -2.16 -4.67
N THR A 372 -26.48 -2.76 -3.87
CA THR A 372 -25.34 -3.53 -4.35
C THR A 372 -25.23 -4.89 -3.66
N ASP A 373 -24.78 -5.89 -4.42
CA ASP A 373 -24.37 -7.18 -3.88
C ASP A 373 -22.86 -7.25 -3.65
N ALA A 374 -22.13 -6.15 -3.89
CA ALA A 374 -20.74 -6.02 -3.46
C ALA A 374 -20.66 -6.06 -1.94
N LEU A 375 -19.58 -6.66 -1.44
CA LEU A 375 -19.32 -6.81 -0.03
C LEU A 375 -17.99 -6.12 0.28
N ASP A 376 -18.05 -5.04 1.03
CA ASP A 376 -16.88 -4.22 1.37
C ASP A 376 -16.43 -4.50 2.81
N SER A 377 -15.12 -4.61 3.02
CA SER A 377 -14.53 -4.81 4.34
C SER A 377 -14.44 -3.47 5.10
N HIS A 378 -15.28 -3.28 6.12
CA HIS A 378 -15.33 -2.08 6.97
C HIS A 378 -14.54 -2.29 8.28
N LEU A 379 -13.27 -2.66 8.16
CA LEU A 379 -12.37 -2.94 9.27
C LEU A 379 -10.91 -2.71 8.85
N PRO A 380 -9.93 -2.74 9.79
CA PRO A 380 -8.52 -2.60 9.43
C PRO A 380 -8.10 -3.66 8.41
N ALA A 381 -7.34 -3.25 7.39
CA ALA A 381 -6.98 -4.10 6.25
C ALA A 381 -6.14 -5.36 6.58
N LEU A 382 -5.70 -5.47 7.83
CA LEU A 382 -4.94 -6.61 8.37
C LEU A 382 -5.86 -7.70 8.96
N LEU A 383 -7.16 -7.44 9.04
CA LEU A 383 -8.12 -8.29 9.72
C LEU A 383 -9.16 -8.85 8.75
N LYS A 384 -9.73 -9.99 9.12
CA LYS A 384 -10.87 -10.57 8.42
C LYS A 384 -12.19 -10.15 9.04
N PRO A 385 -13.21 -9.87 8.21
CA PRO A 385 -14.57 -9.71 8.72
C PRO A 385 -15.03 -10.98 9.46
N ALA A 386 -15.71 -10.80 10.58
CA ALA A 386 -16.36 -11.88 11.32
C ALA A 386 -17.89 -11.72 11.35
N LEU A 387 -18.40 -10.56 10.92
CA LEU A 387 -19.81 -10.21 10.92
C LEU A 387 -20.17 -9.63 9.55
N THR A 388 -21.42 -9.85 9.11
CA THR A 388 -21.92 -9.28 7.86
C THR A 388 -23.12 -8.39 8.16
N VAL A 389 -23.08 -7.17 7.62
CA VAL A 389 -24.14 -6.17 7.76
C VAL A 389 -24.60 -5.71 6.39
N SER A 390 -25.88 -5.36 6.28
CA SER A 390 -26.48 -4.89 5.04
C SER A 390 -27.30 -3.63 5.29
N SER A 391 -27.18 -2.67 4.37
CA SER A 391 -28.05 -1.50 4.27
C SER A 391 -29.07 -1.65 3.13
N HIS A 392 -29.44 -2.89 2.78
CA HIS A 392 -30.52 -3.14 1.82
C HIS A 392 -31.87 -2.68 2.38
N ALA A 393 -32.68 -2.10 1.51
CA ALA A 393 -34.06 -1.78 1.82
C ALA A 393 -34.95 -3.04 1.79
N ALA A 394 -36.23 -2.90 2.15
CA ALA A 394 -37.18 -3.98 1.96
C ALA A 394 -37.29 -4.36 0.46
N GLY A 395 -37.48 -5.64 0.15
CA GLY A 395 -37.19 -6.20 -1.18
C GLY A 395 -37.77 -5.45 -2.39
N GLY A 396 -39.00 -4.92 -2.30
CA GLY A 396 -39.62 -4.13 -3.37
C GLY A 396 -38.90 -2.80 -3.64
N GLU A 397 -38.51 -2.10 -2.57
CA GLU A 397 -37.78 -0.82 -2.66
C GLU A 397 -36.35 -1.02 -3.17
N GLU A 398 -35.67 -2.05 -2.66
CA GLU A 398 -34.31 -2.43 -3.06
C GLU A 398 -34.27 -2.76 -4.57
N SER A 399 -35.25 -3.53 -5.06
CA SER A 399 -35.35 -3.89 -6.47
C SER A 399 -35.56 -2.66 -7.36
N ALA A 400 -36.46 -1.75 -6.97
CA ALA A 400 -36.71 -0.50 -7.68
C ALA A 400 -35.46 0.38 -7.76
N PHE A 401 -34.71 0.49 -6.65
CA PHE A 401 -33.45 1.21 -6.61
C PHE A 401 -32.39 0.60 -7.53
N ARG A 402 -32.23 -0.73 -7.50
CA ARG A 402 -31.30 -1.45 -8.39
C ARG A 402 -31.62 -1.22 -9.86
N ILE A 403 -32.90 -1.23 -10.25
CA ILE A 403 -33.34 -0.97 -11.62
C ILE A 403 -32.98 0.45 -12.04
N SER A 404 -33.30 1.45 -11.21
CA SER A 404 -32.96 2.86 -11.46
C SER A 404 -31.45 3.06 -11.60
N ALA A 405 -30.66 2.50 -10.69
CA ALA A 405 -29.21 2.58 -10.73
C ALA A 405 -28.61 1.90 -11.98
N ARG A 406 -29.16 0.76 -12.41
CA ARG A 406 -28.77 0.08 -13.66
C ARG A 406 -29.08 0.94 -14.89
N ALA A 407 -30.24 1.60 -14.94
CA ALA A 407 -30.60 2.50 -16.03
C ALA A 407 -29.62 3.68 -16.14
N THR A 408 -29.29 4.30 -15.01
CA THR A 408 -28.28 5.38 -14.95
C THR A 408 -26.91 4.92 -15.44
N ARG A 409 -26.45 3.73 -15.01
CA ARG A 409 -25.18 3.14 -15.49
C ARG A 409 -25.21 2.81 -16.98
N ALA A 410 -26.32 2.28 -17.49
CA ALA A 410 -26.48 1.98 -18.91
C ALA A 410 -26.39 3.26 -19.76
N TRP A 411 -27.05 4.33 -19.31
CA TRP A 411 -26.97 5.65 -19.94
C TRP A 411 -25.56 6.24 -19.90
N GLY A 412 -24.85 6.10 -18.77
CA GLY A 412 -23.44 6.48 -18.66
C GLY A 412 -22.54 5.73 -19.65
N ARG A 413 -22.69 4.40 -19.74
CA ARG A 413 -21.95 3.56 -20.69
C ARG A 413 -22.25 3.93 -22.15
N PHE A 414 -23.51 4.23 -22.47
CA PHE A 414 -23.88 4.72 -23.80
C PHE A 414 -23.13 6.03 -24.15
N ARG A 415 -23.00 6.97 -23.23
CA ARG A 415 -22.26 8.23 -23.47
C ARG A 415 -20.75 8.04 -23.65
N GLN A 416 -20.19 7.00 -23.04
CA GLN A 416 -18.75 6.71 -23.06
C GLN A 416 -18.32 5.79 -24.21
N ALA A 417 -19.27 5.14 -24.89
CA ALA A 417 -18.94 4.27 -26.01
C ALA A 417 -18.38 5.07 -27.20
N ALA A 418 -17.35 4.53 -27.86
CA ALA A 418 -16.58 5.24 -28.89
C ALA A 418 -17.41 5.76 -30.08
N VAL A 419 -18.51 5.08 -30.40
CA VAL A 419 -19.38 5.43 -31.54
C VAL A 419 -20.41 6.51 -31.17
N SER A 420 -20.83 6.58 -29.91
CA SER A 420 -21.93 7.44 -29.44
C SER A 420 -21.46 8.67 -28.66
N SER A 421 -20.21 8.72 -28.21
CA SER A 421 -19.69 9.84 -27.41
C SER A 421 -19.77 11.19 -28.14
N PHE A 422 -19.30 11.26 -29.39
CA PHE A 422 -19.35 12.49 -30.19
C PHE A 422 -20.78 12.91 -30.53
N ALA A 423 -21.60 11.99 -31.05
CA ALA A 423 -23.00 12.27 -31.39
C ALA A 423 -23.83 12.70 -30.16
N PHE A 424 -23.53 12.12 -28.99
CA PHE A 424 -24.20 12.49 -27.74
C PHE A 424 -23.85 13.92 -27.31
N VAL A 425 -22.57 14.30 -27.38
CA VAL A 425 -22.15 15.67 -27.05
C VAL A 425 -22.79 16.70 -27.97
N GLU A 426 -22.84 16.42 -29.27
CA GLU A 426 -23.46 17.31 -30.26
C GLU A 426 -24.98 17.46 -30.04
N ALA A 427 -25.70 16.36 -29.78
CA ALA A 427 -27.15 16.39 -29.64
C ALA A 427 -27.64 16.90 -28.27
N ALA A 428 -26.93 16.57 -27.18
CA ALA A 428 -27.38 16.84 -25.82
C ALA A 428 -26.58 17.94 -25.09
N GLY A 429 -25.47 18.41 -25.66
CA GLY A 429 -24.54 19.35 -25.03
C GLY A 429 -25.18 20.69 -24.65
N LEU A 430 -26.00 21.28 -25.53
CA LEU A 430 -26.70 22.54 -25.23
C LEU A 430 -27.70 22.41 -24.07
N GLY A 431 -28.32 21.24 -23.90
CA GLY A 431 -29.22 20.95 -22.78
C GLY A 431 -28.53 20.96 -21.40
N TYR A 432 -27.20 20.77 -21.37
CA TYR A 432 -26.42 20.84 -20.13
C TYR A 432 -26.15 22.28 -19.66
N ALA A 433 -26.34 23.30 -20.50
CA ALA A 433 -26.12 24.70 -20.12
C ALA A 433 -27.01 25.13 -18.95
N ALA A 434 -28.29 24.71 -18.95
CA ALA A 434 -29.22 24.97 -17.85
C ALA A 434 -28.77 24.29 -16.55
N LYS A 435 -28.26 23.05 -16.64
CA LYS A 435 -27.71 22.33 -15.49
C LYS A 435 -26.49 23.06 -14.93
N LEU A 436 -25.51 23.39 -15.77
CA LEU A 436 -24.31 24.12 -15.36
C LEU A 436 -24.64 25.46 -14.69
N LEU A 437 -25.61 26.20 -15.23
CA LEU A 437 -26.08 27.45 -14.63
C LEU A 437 -26.73 27.21 -13.27
N SER A 438 -27.56 26.17 -13.12
CA SER A 438 -28.17 25.82 -11.84
C SER A 438 -27.14 25.41 -10.78
N SER A 439 -26.11 24.64 -11.17
CA SER A 439 -25.01 24.25 -10.28
C SER A 439 -24.16 25.47 -9.89
N ALA A 440 -23.85 26.37 -10.84
CA ALA A 440 -23.08 27.59 -10.59
C ALA A 440 -23.79 28.58 -9.65
N LEU A 441 -25.12 28.63 -9.71
CA LEU A 441 -25.96 29.44 -8.83
C LEU A 441 -26.24 28.76 -7.47
N GLY A 442 -25.70 27.56 -7.22
CA GLY A 442 -25.92 26.81 -5.97
C GLY A 442 -27.37 26.36 -5.77
N LEU A 443 -28.17 26.31 -6.83
CA LEU A 443 -29.58 25.92 -6.79
C LEU A 443 -29.75 24.39 -6.68
N GLU A 444 -28.70 23.63 -7.03
CA GLU A 444 -28.62 22.20 -6.75
C GLU A 444 -28.17 21.98 -5.30
N ALA A 445 -29.08 22.16 -4.34
CA ALA A 445 -28.91 21.56 -3.02
C ALA A 445 -29.14 20.05 -3.16
N ALA A 446 -28.08 19.28 -3.40
CA ALA A 446 -28.15 17.83 -3.38
C ALA A 446 -28.55 17.37 -1.97
N ARG A 447 -29.85 17.13 -1.76
CA ARG A 447 -30.35 16.51 -0.54
C ARG A 447 -29.87 15.07 -0.55
N GLN A 448 -28.84 14.77 0.24
CA GLN A 448 -28.39 13.40 0.42
C GLN A 448 -29.57 12.59 0.96
N THR A 449 -30.07 11.65 0.15
CA THR A 449 -31.04 10.67 0.62
C THR A 449 -30.31 9.73 1.56
N ALA A 450 -30.68 9.72 2.84
CA ALA A 450 -30.08 8.83 3.82
C ALA A 450 -30.23 7.38 3.35
N SER A 451 -29.12 6.65 3.27
CA SER A 451 -29.16 5.21 3.02
C SER A 451 -29.93 4.51 4.16
N PRO A 452 -30.57 3.36 3.87
CA PRO A 452 -31.18 2.54 4.91
C PRO A 452 -30.20 2.24 6.06
N ARG A 453 -30.75 1.99 7.24
CA ARG A 453 -29.94 1.65 8.43
C ARG A 453 -29.21 0.32 8.20
N PRO A 454 -27.89 0.24 8.44
CA PRO A 454 -27.16 -1.03 8.38
C PRO A 454 -27.65 -1.96 9.49
N ARG A 455 -27.88 -3.23 9.16
CA ARG A 455 -28.32 -4.27 10.10
C ARG A 455 -27.53 -5.55 9.88
N PHE A 456 -27.37 -6.37 10.92
CA PHE A 456 -26.80 -7.71 10.75
C PHE A 456 -27.65 -8.52 9.76
N GLU A 457 -27.02 -9.16 8.78
CA GLU A 457 -27.72 -10.01 7.81
C GLU A 457 -28.33 -11.24 8.51
N LEU A 458 -27.60 -11.78 9.48
CA LEU A 458 -28.06 -12.90 10.31
C LEU A 458 -28.41 -12.39 11.72
N PRO A 459 -29.58 -12.74 12.26
CA PRO A 459 -29.95 -12.35 13.61
C PRO A 459 -28.99 -12.99 14.62
N LEU A 460 -28.42 -12.17 15.51
CA LEU A 460 -27.52 -12.61 16.56
C LEU A 460 -28.29 -12.83 17.87
N PRO A 461 -28.03 -13.93 18.62
CA PRO A 461 -28.61 -14.12 19.95
C PRO A 461 -28.26 -12.98 20.91
N ALA A 462 -29.17 -12.63 21.83
CA ALA A 462 -28.98 -11.60 22.85
C ALA A 462 -27.65 -11.72 23.59
N ARG A 463 -27.30 -12.94 24.04
CA ARG A 463 -26.03 -13.22 24.73
C ARG A 463 -24.79 -12.86 23.89
N ILE A 464 -24.82 -13.15 22.59
CA ILE A 464 -23.69 -12.84 21.69
C ILE A 464 -23.59 -11.31 21.49
N LYS A 465 -24.73 -10.63 21.33
CA LYS A 465 -24.76 -9.16 21.25
C LYS A 465 -24.18 -8.54 22.54
N ALA A 466 -24.59 -9.00 23.72
CA ALA A 466 -24.06 -8.55 25.01
C ALA A 466 -22.55 -8.81 25.15
N ASP A 467 -22.07 -9.99 24.75
CA ASP A 467 -20.64 -10.32 24.78
C ASP A 467 -19.82 -9.39 23.85
N ILE A 468 -20.34 -9.06 22.67
CA ILE A 468 -19.75 -8.09 21.74
C ILE A 468 -19.73 -6.70 22.37
N GLY A 469 -20.89 -6.20 22.81
CA GLY A 469 -21.03 -4.86 23.41
C GLY A 469 -20.10 -4.66 24.61
N ALA A 470 -20.08 -5.63 25.53
CA ALA A 470 -19.22 -5.58 26.71
C ALA A 470 -17.72 -5.61 26.35
N ARG A 471 -17.33 -6.40 25.33
CA ARG A 471 -15.94 -6.43 24.84
C ARG A 471 -15.53 -5.09 24.25
N VAL A 472 -16.39 -4.51 23.42
CA VAL A 472 -16.15 -3.22 22.77
C VAL A 472 -16.03 -2.10 23.82
N LEU A 473 -16.97 -2.01 24.77
CA LEU A 473 -16.92 -1.01 25.84
C LEU A 473 -15.67 -1.15 26.71
N ARG A 474 -15.27 -2.37 27.09
CA ARG A 474 -14.01 -2.62 27.79
C ARG A 474 -12.80 -2.15 26.99
N SER A 475 -12.76 -2.43 25.69
CA SER A 475 -11.64 -2.00 24.83
C SER A 475 -11.54 -0.49 24.69
N MET A 476 -12.65 0.25 24.81
CA MET A 476 -12.68 1.71 24.83
C MET A 476 -12.30 2.31 26.20
N GLY A 477 -12.09 1.49 27.22
CA GLY A 477 -11.94 1.95 28.61
C GLY A 477 -13.26 2.33 29.28
N LEU A 478 -14.40 2.15 28.60
CA LEU A 478 -15.75 2.44 29.08
C LEU A 478 -16.33 1.26 29.89
N SER A 479 -15.58 0.78 30.89
CA SER A 479 -15.97 -0.37 31.70
C SER A 479 -16.67 -0.01 33.01
N THR A 480 -16.43 1.19 33.52
CA THR A 480 -16.95 1.71 34.79
C THR A 480 -17.30 3.18 34.66
N ASN A 481 -18.13 3.71 35.58
CA ASN A 481 -18.49 5.13 35.65
C ASN A 481 -19.12 5.70 34.34
N LEU A 482 -19.94 4.90 33.66
CA LEU A 482 -20.58 5.32 32.40
C LEU A 482 -21.51 6.52 32.59
N ALA A 483 -21.41 7.49 31.69
CA ALA A 483 -22.37 8.59 31.59
C ALA A 483 -23.79 8.06 31.31
N ARG A 484 -24.81 8.90 31.56
CA ARG A 484 -26.19 8.55 31.17
C ARG A 484 -26.40 8.50 29.66
N LEU A 485 -25.57 9.24 28.94
CA LEU A 485 -25.56 9.30 27.48
C LEU A 485 -24.13 8.99 27.01
N VAL A 486 -24.00 7.98 26.17
CA VAL A 486 -22.76 7.64 25.48
C VAL A 486 -22.96 7.85 23.99
N LEU A 487 -22.14 8.71 23.38
CA LEU A 487 -22.17 8.98 21.95
C LEU A 487 -21.06 8.20 21.23
N LEU A 488 -21.41 7.60 20.10
CA LEU A 488 -20.46 7.03 19.15
C LEU A 488 -20.35 7.95 17.95
N VAL A 489 -19.19 8.59 17.78
CA VAL A 489 -18.98 9.63 16.77
C VAL A 489 -17.93 9.14 15.77
N ALA A 490 -18.43 8.51 14.70
CA ALA A 490 -17.61 8.19 13.53
C ALA A 490 -17.27 9.45 12.72
N HIS A 491 -16.35 9.30 11.77
CA HIS A 491 -16.16 10.28 10.72
C HIS A 491 -16.34 9.63 9.34
N GLY A 492 -16.60 10.48 8.36
CA GLY A 492 -16.55 10.18 6.94
C GLY A 492 -16.26 11.47 6.18
N THR A 493 -15.98 11.37 4.89
CA THR A 493 -15.77 12.53 4.02
C THR A 493 -16.57 12.37 2.73
N HIS A 494 -16.90 13.48 2.09
CA HIS A 494 -17.38 13.53 0.71
C HIS A 494 -16.40 14.34 -0.11
N VAL A 495 -16.00 13.79 -1.25
CA VAL A 495 -15.13 14.46 -2.21
C VAL A 495 -15.78 14.43 -3.59
N THR A 496 -15.45 15.41 -4.42
CA THR A 496 -15.91 15.48 -5.79
C THR A 496 -14.73 15.27 -6.72
N ASN A 497 -14.79 14.25 -7.58
CA ASN A 497 -13.77 13.95 -8.58
C ASN A 497 -12.35 13.77 -8.00
N ASN A 498 -12.23 13.09 -6.86
CA ASN A 498 -10.93 12.81 -6.25
C ASN A 498 -10.69 11.28 -6.20
N PRO A 499 -9.69 10.76 -6.94
CA PRO A 499 -9.40 9.34 -6.98
C PRO A 499 -8.85 8.80 -5.65
N HIS A 500 -8.43 9.67 -4.72
CA HIS A 500 -7.96 9.31 -3.39
C HIS A 500 -9.04 9.43 -2.31
N GLU A 501 -10.33 9.31 -2.65
CA GLU A 501 -11.45 9.42 -1.70
C GLU A 501 -11.25 8.58 -0.43
N SER A 502 -10.84 7.32 -0.58
CA SER A 502 -10.63 6.40 0.55
C SER A 502 -9.58 6.90 1.55
N ALA A 503 -8.59 7.69 1.10
CA ALA A 503 -7.57 8.26 1.98
C ALA A 503 -8.11 9.36 2.90
N TYR A 504 -9.26 9.97 2.57
CA TYR A 504 -9.96 10.92 3.44
C TYR A 504 -10.96 10.26 4.38
N GLN A 505 -11.26 8.98 4.15
CA GLN A 505 -12.11 8.17 5.02
C GLN A 505 -11.29 7.58 6.19
N CYS A 506 -11.95 6.74 7.00
CA CYS A 506 -11.30 6.15 8.16
C CYS A 506 -10.38 4.99 7.74
N GLY A 507 -9.08 5.13 7.97
CA GLY A 507 -8.11 4.04 7.75
C GLY A 507 -8.41 2.79 8.59
N ALA A 508 -8.96 2.95 9.80
CA ALA A 508 -9.39 1.83 10.64
C ALA A 508 -10.65 1.12 10.12
N CYS A 509 -11.35 1.70 9.14
CA CYS A 509 -12.47 1.08 8.43
C CYS A 509 -12.08 0.63 7.01
N GLY A 510 -10.78 0.53 6.72
CA GLY A 510 -10.29 0.11 5.41
C GLY A 510 -10.51 1.15 4.31
N GLY A 511 -10.52 2.44 4.65
CA GLY A 511 -10.78 3.51 3.68
C GLY A 511 -12.27 3.79 3.45
N HIS A 512 -13.13 3.39 4.38
CA HIS A 512 -14.57 3.66 4.36
C HIS A 512 -15.01 4.58 5.50
N SER A 513 -16.21 5.16 5.39
CA SER A 513 -16.83 5.89 6.48
C SER A 513 -17.03 4.98 7.69
N GLY A 514 -16.74 5.49 8.90
CA GLY A 514 -17.02 4.78 10.16
C GLY A 514 -18.50 4.75 10.54
N GLU A 515 -19.36 5.41 9.75
CA GLU A 515 -20.80 5.52 10.00
C GLU A 515 -21.46 4.15 10.21
N VAL A 516 -21.10 3.16 9.38
CA VAL A 516 -21.69 1.81 9.43
C VAL A 516 -21.46 1.18 10.81
N SER A 517 -20.21 1.14 11.26
CA SER A 517 -19.86 0.52 12.53
C SER A 517 -20.45 1.28 13.72
N ALA A 518 -20.45 2.62 13.70
CA ALA A 518 -21.06 3.41 14.77
C ALA A 518 -22.57 3.17 14.88
N ARG A 519 -23.30 3.12 13.75
CA ARG A 519 -24.75 2.88 13.74
C ARG A 519 -25.09 1.46 14.19
N VAL A 520 -24.37 0.46 13.70
CA VAL A 520 -24.58 -0.95 14.09
C VAL A 520 -24.29 -1.15 15.57
N LEU A 521 -23.22 -0.55 16.10
CA LEU A 521 -22.90 -0.65 17.53
C LEU A 521 -23.93 0.09 18.39
N ALA A 522 -24.37 1.28 17.97
CA ALA A 522 -25.41 2.02 18.67
C ALA A 522 -26.72 1.23 18.71
N ASP A 523 -27.14 0.62 17.60
CA ASP A 523 -28.34 -0.23 17.56
C ASP A 523 -28.17 -1.46 18.46
N LEU A 524 -26.99 -2.09 18.47
CA LEU A 524 -26.68 -3.24 19.34
C LEU A 524 -26.74 -2.87 20.84
N LEU A 525 -26.16 -1.73 21.24
CA LEU A 525 -26.10 -1.30 22.64
C LEU A 525 -27.41 -0.70 23.17
N ASN A 526 -28.33 -0.32 22.28
CA ASN A 526 -29.67 0.16 22.64
C ASN A 526 -30.73 -0.95 22.55
N ASP A 527 -30.35 -2.18 22.22
CA ASP A 527 -31.24 -3.33 22.26
C ASP A 527 -31.56 -3.66 23.73
N ILE A 528 -32.84 -3.76 24.07
CA ILE A 528 -33.29 -3.99 25.46
C ILE A 528 -32.89 -5.38 26.00
N GLU A 529 -32.60 -6.33 25.12
CA GLU A 529 -32.15 -7.68 25.50
C GLU A 529 -30.63 -7.74 25.79
N VAL A 530 -29.89 -6.66 25.52
CA VAL A 530 -28.42 -6.54 25.62
C VAL A 530 -28.04 -5.71 26.83
#